data_AF-A0A966NRC1-F1
#
_entry.id   AF-A0A966NRC1-F1
#
_cell.length_a   1.000
_cell.length_b   1.000
_cell.length_c   1.000
_cell.angle_alpha   90.00
_cell.angle_beta   90.00
_cell.angle_gamma   90.00
#
_symmetry.space_group_name_H-M   'P 1'
#
loop_
_entity.id
_entity.type
_entity.pdbx_description
1 polymer ?
#
loop_
_entity_poly.entity_id
_entity_poly.type
_entity_poly.pdbx_seq_one_letter_code
_entity_poly.pdbx_strand_id
1 'polypeptide(L)'
;QSVAYPISENVHRNGILHTSTVPSPSLQASLLPKIIGASQLIAKEMGYVGVLCVEYFVLDDHTVIVNEIAPRPHNSGHYTMDACVTSQFEQQVRAMARLPLGDVRLLTNVSMLNILGDAWFTSGVMQEPPWNQVLDHPSAKLHLYGKASPKLGRKMGHINCLGHTIEEAKQACAEVANHLAIAP
;
A
#
# COMPACT_ATOMS: atom_id res chain seq x y z
N GLN A 1 18.34 15.67 -1.96
CA GLN A 1 18.03 14.64 -2.99
C GLN A 1 16.82 13.86 -2.51
N SER A 2 15.91 13.50 -3.40
CA SER A 2 14.76 12.65 -3.09
C SER A 2 14.49 11.72 -4.28
N VAL A 3 13.83 10.60 -3.99
CA VAL A 3 13.26 9.67 -4.99
C VAL A 3 11.78 9.51 -4.68
N ALA A 4 10.95 9.28 -5.69
CA ALA A 4 9.51 9.17 -5.54
C ALA A 4 9.03 7.81 -6.05
N TYR A 5 8.36 7.07 -5.19
CA TYR A 5 7.71 5.81 -5.57
C TYR A 5 6.60 6.05 -6.60
N PRO A 6 6.26 5.02 -7.41
CA PRO A 6 5.01 5.01 -8.17
C PRO A 6 3.82 5.35 -7.26
N ILE A 7 2.90 6.16 -7.77
CA ILE A 7 1.75 6.63 -6.99
C ILE A 7 0.74 5.50 -6.85
N SER A 8 0.36 5.22 -5.60
CA SER A 8 -0.70 4.27 -5.25
C SER A 8 -2.08 4.94 -5.24
N GLU A 9 -3.07 4.26 -5.79
CA GLU A 9 -4.48 4.58 -5.58
C GLU A 9 -5.00 3.85 -4.35
N ASN A 10 -5.60 4.58 -3.41
CA ASN A 10 -6.00 4.04 -2.11
C ASN A 10 -7.52 4.05 -1.98
N VAL A 11 -8.11 2.88 -1.68
CA VAL A 11 -9.52 2.78 -1.30
C VAL A 11 -9.62 2.64 0.22
N HIS A 12 -10.40 3.50 0.85
CA HIS A 12 -10.66 3.46 2.29
C HIS A 12 -12.09 2.98 2.57
N ARG A 13 -12.26 2.21 3.66
CA ARG A 13 -13.57 1.75 4.15
C ARG A 13 -13.64 1.97 5.65
N ASN A 14 -14.71 2.58 6.12
CA ASN A 14 -14.89 2.91 7.54
C ASN A 14 -13.69 3.65 8.14
N GLY A 15 -13.05 4.54 7.35
CA GLY A 15 -11.85 5.28 7.75
C GLY A 15 -10.56 4.48 7.81
N ILE A 16 -10.54 3.22 7.32
CA ILE A 16 -9.35 2.37 7.30
C ILE A 16 -8.97 2.06 5.86
N LEU A 17 -7.67 2.16 5.53
CA LEU A 17 -7.16 1.74 4.23
C LEU A 17 -7.54 0.28 3.96
N HIS A 18 -8.27 0.04 2.88
CA HIS A 18 -8.69 -1.29 2.46
C HIS A 18 -7.72 -1.85 1.42
N THR A 19 -7.54 -1.14 0.29
CA THR A 19 -6.61 -1.53 -0.77
C THR A 19 -5.72 -0.39 -1.24
N SER A 20 -4.54 -0.75 -1.76
CA SER A 20 -3.63 0.16 -2.49
C SER A 20 -3.24 -0.48 -3.82
N THR A 21 -3.55 0.17 -4.94
CA THR A 21 -3.27 -0.35 -6.29
C THR A 21 -2.21 0.47 -6.99
N VAL A 22 -1.24 -0.20 -7.60
CA VAL A 22 -0.06 0.41 -8.24
C VAL A 22 0.27 -0.29 -9.56
N PRO A 23 0.42 0.46 -10.67
CA PRO A 23 0.18 1.90 -10.82
C PRO A 23 -1.28 2.31 -10.52
N SER A 24 -1.50 3.57 -10.13
CA SER A 24 -2.86 4.09 -9.94
C SER A 24 -3.65 4.05 -11.26
N PRO A 25 -4.76 3.30 -11.35
CA PRO A 25 -5.50 3.12 -12.59
C PRO A 25 -6.30 4.36 -13.02
N SER A 26 -6.77 5.18 -12.07
CA SER A 26 -7.60 6.36 -12.39
C SER A 26 -6.81 7.66 -12.55
N LEU A 27 -5.53 7.67 -12.15
CA LEU A 27 -4.72 8.87 -12.17
C LEU A 27 -4.23 9.20 -13.58
N GLN A 28 -4.58 10.39 -14.07
CA GLN A 28 -4.05 10.91 -15.33
C GLN A 28 -2.54 11.13 -15.24
N ALA A 29 -1.80 10.64 -16.24
CA ALA A 29 -0.34 10.75 -16.29
C ALA A 29 0.16 12.21 -16.23
N SER A 30 -0.63 13.17 -16.73
CA SER A 30 -0.35 14.62 -16.67
C SER A 30 -0.26 15.16 -15.24
N LEU A 31 -0.89 14.52 -14.25
CA LEU A 31 -0.90 14.93 -12.86
C LEU A 31 0.32 14.42 -12.08
N LEU A 32 1.04 13.42 -12.58
CA LEU A 32 2.20 12.83 -11.90
C LEU A 32 3.27 13.87 -11.53
N PRO A 33 3.73 14.76 -12.43
CA PRO A 33 4.75 15.74 -12.08
C PRO A 33 4.27 16.73 -11.02
N LYS A 34 2.98 17.09 -11.03
CA LYS A 34 2.37 18.00 -10.05
C LYS A 34 2.36 17.38 -8.65
N ILE A 35 1.91 16.13 -8.53
CA ILE A 35 1.83 15.42 -7.24
C ILE A 35 3.23 15.15 -6.69
N ILE A 36 4.14 14.63 -7.52
CA ILE A 36 5.53 14.34 -7.12
C ILE A 36 6.25 15.64 -6.73
N GLY A 37 6.13 16.70 -7.53
CA GLY A 37 6.73 17.99 -7.25
C GLY A 37 6.24 18.60 -5.93
N ALA A 38 4.93 18.53 -5.66
CA ALA A 38 4.35 18.97 -4.39
C ALA A 38 4.89 18.17 -3.20
N SER A 39 4.94 16.84 -3.30
CA SER A 39 5.49 15.98 -2.24
C SER A 39 6.96 16.28 -1.95
N GLN A 40 7.76 16.48 -3.00
CA GLN A 40 9.18 16.83 -2.87
C GLN A 40 9.38 18.21 -2.27
N LEU A 41 8.55 19.19 -2.64
CA LEU A 41 8.57 20.53 -2.06
C LEU A 41 8.23 20.47 -0.56
N ILE A 42 7.16 19.76 -0.18
CA ILE A 42 6.79 19.56 1.23
C ILE A 42 7.98 18.97 2.02
N ALA A 43 8.57 17.88 1.54
CA ALA A 43 9.71 17.25 2.21
C ALA A 43 10.91 18.20 2.34
N LYS A 44 11.18 19.01 1.30
CA LYS A 44 12.27 20.00 1.28
C LYS A 44 12.03 21.12 2.30
N GLU A 45 10.85 21.74 2.29
CA GLU A 45 10.54 22.86 3.19
C GLU A 45 10.48 22.42 4.65
N MET A 46 10.13 21.15 4.91
CA MET A 46 10.23 20.54 6.24
C MET A 46 11.68 20.20 6.65
N GLY A 47 12.66 20.29 5.76
CA GLY A 47 14.01 19.79 5.99
C GLY A 47 14.05 18.28 6.32
N TYR A 48 13.10 17.51 5.77
CA TYR A 48 12.81 16.17 6.23
C TYR A 48 13.83 15.13 5.72
N VAL A 49 14.26 14.23 6.61
CA VAL A 49 15.17 13.12 6.31
C VAL A 49 14.51 11.80 6.71
N GLY A 50 14.12 11.00 5.72
CA GLY A 50 13.45 9.72 5.93
C GLY A 50 12.48 9.40 4.81
N VAL A 51 11.54 8.50 5.09
CA VAL A 51 10.38 8.24 4.22
C VAL A 51 9.22 9.13 4.67
N LEU A 52 8.62 9.82 3.71
CA LEU A 52 7.44 10.68 3.89
C LEU A 52 6.36 10.19 2.95
N CYS A 53 5.15 9.94 3.46
CA CYS A 53 3.98 9.74 2.64
C CYS A 53 3.10 10.99 2.70
N VAL A 54 2.61 11.41 1.54
CA VAL A 54 1.63 12.50 1.41
C VAL A 54 0.40 11.92 0.73
N GLU A 55 -0.75 12.01 1.37
CA GLU A 55 -2.02 11.59 0.82
C GLU A 55 -2.71 12.76 0.13
N TYR A 56 -3.31 12.47 -1.03
CA TYR A 56 -3.96 13.46 -1.87
C TYR A 56 -5.38 13.03 -2.18
N PHE A 57 -6.26 14.02 -2.35
CA PHE A 57 -7.48 13.87 -3.12
C PHE A 57 -7.26 14.43 -4.52
N VAL A 58 -7.74 13.69 -5.52
CA VAL A 58 -7.88 14.16 -6.90
C VAL A 58 -9.37 14.24 -7.19
N LEU A 59 -9.87 15.45 -7.41
CA LEU A 59 -11.29 15.68 -7.68
C LEU A 59 -11.61 15.43 -9.16
N ASP A 60 -12.90 15.36 -9.49
CA ASP A 60 -13.37 15.09 -10.86
C ASP A 60 -12.87 16.13 -11.89
N ASP A 61 -12.64 17.37 -11.46
CA ASP A 61 -12.08 18.46 -12.27
C ASP A 61 -10.54 18.45 -12.33
N HIS A 62 -9.91 17.40 -11.80
CA HIS A 62 -8.45 17.22 -11.68
C HIS A 62 -7.76 18.19 -10.72
N THR A 63 -8.51 18.86 -9.85
CA THR A 63 -7.96 19.57 -8.71
C THR A 63 -7.27 18.56 -7.77
N VAL A 64 -6.05 18.89 -7.36
CA VAL A 64 -5.21 18.06 -6.47
C VAL A 64 -5.10 18.76 -5.13
N ILE A 65 -5.53 18.09 -4.05
CA ILE A 65 -5.57 18.64 -2.69
C ILE A 65 -4.77 17.71 -1.78
N VAL A 66 -3.88 18.28 -0.96
CA VAL A 66 -3.18 17.53 0.10
C VAL A 66 -4.16 17.27 1.23
N ASN A 67 -4.26 16.01 1.68
CA ASN A 67 -5.11 15.60 2.79
C ASN A 67 -4.30 15.38 4.09
N GLU A 68 -3.34 14.46 4.08
CA GLU A 68 -2.56 14.07 5.26
C GLU A 68 -1.09 13.86 4.89
N ILE A 69 -0.20 14.02 5.87
CA ILE A 69 1.23 13.73 5.77
C ILE A 69 1.62 12.75 6.88
N ALA A 70 2.25 11.64 6.52
CA ALA A 70 2.83 10.68 7.46
C ALA A 70 4.36 10.70 7.39
N PRO A 71 5.06 11.19 8.44
CA PRO A 71 6.53 11.25 8.51
C PRO A 71 7.12 9.89 8.92
N ARG A 72 6.83 8.86 8.12
CA ARG A 72 7.31 7.48 8.29
C ARG A 72 6.96 6.65 7.05
N PRO A 73 7.50 5.43 6.92
CA PRO A 73 6.86 4.40 6.09
C PRO A 73 5.35 4.31 6.36
N HIS A 74 4.59 4.16 5.30
CA HIS A 74 3.14 4.21 5.32
C HIS A 74 2.50 2.89 4.87
N ASN A 75 1.27 2.65 5.30
CA ASN A 75 0.55 1.42 5.00
C ASN A 75 0.34 1.26 3.48
N SER A 76 -0.02 2.35 2.81
CA SER A 76 -0.16 2.37 1.34
C SER A 76 1.14 2.13 0.58
N GLY A 77 2.29 2.11 1.27
CA GLY A 77 3.60 1.79 0.69
C GLY A 77 4.03 0.34 0.90
N HIS A 78 3.27 -0.52 1.59
CA HIS A 78 3.72 -1.90 1.85
C HIS A 78 3.87 -2.73 0.57
N TYR A 79 3.18 -2.35 -0.52
CA TYR A 79 3.39 -2.94 -1.85
C TYR A 79 4.86 -2.93 -2.31
N THR A 80 5.63 -1.94 -1.87
CA THR A 80 7.04 -1.77 -2.26
C THR A 80 7.93 -2.92 -1.79
N MET A 81 7.48 -3.73 -0.82
CA MET A 81 8.21 -4.91 -0.35
C MET A 81 8.32 -6.02 -1.39
N ASP A 82 7.31 -6.18 -2.24
CA ASP A 82 7.26 -7.25 -3.24
C ASP A 82 7.28 -6.74 -4.69
N ALA A 83 7.00 -5.46 -4.92
CA ALA A 83 6.81 -4.92 -6.27
C ALA A 83 7.79 -3.80 -6.67
N CYS A 84 8.71 -3.36 -5.80
CA CYS A 84 9.72 -2.35 -6.14
C CYS A 84 11.14 -2.91 -5.98
N VAL A 85 12.11 -2.30 -6.68
CA VAL A 85 13.54 -2.64 -6.53
C VAL A 85 14.04 -2.42 -5.09
N THR A 86 13.61 -1.32 -4.45
CA THR A 86 13.95 -0.98 -3.07
C THR A 86 12.67 -0.70 -2.30
N SER A 87 12.40 -1.42 -1.21
CA SER A 87 11.22 -1.19 -0.37
C SER A 87 11.30 0.12 0.41
N GLN A 88 10.15 0.64 0.85
CA GLN A 88 10.13 1.85 1.69
C GLN A 88 10.92 1.66 3.00
N PHE A 89 11.01 0.44 3.51
CA PHE A 89 11.76 0.14 4.72
C PHE A 89 13.28 0.18 4.47
N GLU A 90 13.73 -0.31 3.32
CA GLU A 90 15.13 -0.14 2.90
C GLU A 90 15.48 1.33 2.66
N GLN A 91 14.56 2.12 2.08
CA GLN A 91 14.78 3.56 1.94
C GLN A 91 14.87 4.27 3.30
N GLN A 92 14.06 3.85 4.28
CA GLN A 92 14.16 4.39 5.62
C GLN A 92 15.56 4.13 6.21
N VAL A 93 16.08 2.91 6.08
CA VAL A 93 17.43 2.54 6.52
C VAL A 93 18.49 3.38 5.80
N ARG A 94 18.41 3.51 4.47
CA ARG A 94 19.38 4.30 3.69
C ARG A 94 19.35 5.78 4.08
N ALA A 95 18.17 6.37 4.20
CA ALA A 95 18.00 7.77 4.56
C ALA A 95 18.57 8.07 5.96
N MET A 96 18.26 7.23 6.97
CA MET A 96 18.76 7.44 8.34
C MET A 96 20.27 7.21 8.46
N ALA A 97 20.83 6.28 7.67
CA ALA A 97 22.26 6.00 7.62
C ALA A 97 23.04 6.95 6.68
N ARG A 98 22.36 7.91 6.03
CA ARG A 98 22.92 8.83 5.03
C ARG A 98 23.63 8.11 3.87
N LEU A 99 23.10 6.94 3.49
CA LEU A 99 23.55 6.15 2.34
C LEU A 99 22.82 6.59 1.06
N PRO A 100 23.35 6.26 -0.13
CA PRO A 100 22.66 6.50 -1.39
C PRO A 100 21.26 5.86 -1.40
N LEU A 101 20.25 6.66 -1.77
CA LEU A 101 18.88 6.19 -1.94
C LEU A 101 18.83 5.12 -3.04
N GLY A 102 17.97 4.13 -2.86
CA GLY A 102 17.79 3.04 -3.82
C GLY A 102 16.89 3.41 -5.00
N ASP A 103 16.94 2.59 -6.05
CA ASP A 103 15.98 2.65 -7.16
C ASP A 103 14.59 2.25 -6.65
N VAL A 104 13.58 3.04 -7.00
CA VAL A 104 12.17 2.88 -6.59
C VAL A 104 11.29 2.34 -7.71
N ARG A 105 11.88 1.96 -8.84
CA ARG A 105 11.17 1.41 -10.01
C ARG A 105 10.26 0.26 -9.61
N LEU A 106 9.03 0.31 -10.13
CA LEU A 106 8.06 -0.78 -10.08
C LEU A 106 8.52 -1.93 -10.97
N LEU A 107 8.54 -3.14 -10.44
CA LEU A 107 8.92 -4.36 -11.14
C LEU A 107 7.70 -5.12 -11.68
N THR A 108 6.54 -4.98 -11.05
CA THR A 108 5.29 -5.66 -11.41
C THR A 108 4.09 -4.87 -10.88
N ASN A 109 2.92 -5.02 -11.52
CA ASN A 109 1.70 -4.39 -11.01
C ASN A 109 1.28 -5.10 -9.72
N VAL A 110 0.64 -4.35 -8.83
CA VAL A 110 0.27 -4.86 -7.52
C VAL A 110 -1.01 -4.22 -7.02
N SER A 111 -1.85 -5.03 -6.38
CA SER A 111 -2.94 -4.57 -5.54
C SER A 111 -2.73 -5.16 -4.13
N MET A 112 -2.54 -4.28 -3.16
CA MET A 112 -2.36 -4.63 -1.77
C MET A 112 -3.71 -4.66 -1.06
N LEU A 113 -3.97 -5.69 -0.27
CA LEU A 113 -5.13 -5.82 0.62
C LEU A 113 -4.69 -5.75 2.09
N ASN A 114 -5.31 -4.89 2.90
CA ASN A 114 -5.14 -4.98 4.35
C ASN A 114 -5.94 -6.15 4.93
N ILE A 115 -5.32 -6.88 5.85
CA ILE A 115 -5.99 -7.87 6.69
C ILE A 115 -6.25 -7.23 8.05
N LEU A 116 -7.51 -7.01 8.39
CA LEU A 116 -7.94 -6.59 9.71
C LEU A 116 -8.25 -7.80 10.59
N GLY A 117 -8.28 -7.61 11.91
CA GLY A 117 -8.63 -8.66 12.86
C GLY A 117 -10.05 -9.17 12.67
N ASP A 118 -10.90 -8.43 11.98
CA ASP A 118 -12.23 -8.84 11.53
C ASP A 118 -12.21 -10.17 10.74
N ALA A 119 -11.13 -10.45 9.99
CA ALA A 119 -10.97 -11.70 9.26
C ALA A 119 -10.92 -12.94 10.16
N TRP A 120 -10.63 -12.77 11.46
CA TRP A 120 -10.66 -13.85 12.45
C TRP A 120 -12.05 -14.10 13.02
N PHE A 121 -13.10 -13.39 12.61
CA PHE A 121 -14.43 -13.53 13.20
C PHE A 121 -15.47 -13.91 12.14
N THR A 122 -16.00 -15.12 12.25
CA THR A 122 -17.13 -15.58 11.43
C THR A 122 -18.36 -15.69 12.32
N SER A 123 -19.40 -14.90 12.02
CA SER A 123 -20.63 -14.84 12.83
C SER A 123 -20.37 -14.57 14.33
N GLY A 124 -19.35 -13.77 14.63
CA GLY A 124 -18.95 -13.41 15.99
C GLY A 124 -18.08 -14.46 16.71
N VAL A 125 -17.80 -15.60 16.08
CA VAL A 125 -16.94 -16.65 16.62
C VAL A 125 -15.53 -16.47 16.08
N MET A 126 -14.54 -16.50 16.98
CA MET A 126 -13.13 -16.43 16.58
C MET A 126 -12.73 -17.72 15.86
N GLN A 127 -12.24 -17.60 14.63
CA GLN A 127 -11.76 -18.69 13.79
C GLN A 127 -10.50 -18.25 13.05
N GLU A 128 -9.56 -19.17 12.84
CA GLU A 128 -8.35 -18.86 12.08
C GLU A 128 -8.72 -18.68 10.59
N PRO A 129 -8.24 -17.63 9.92
CA PRO A 129 -8.50 -17.46 8.50
C PRO A 129 -7.87 -18.59 7.66
N PRO A 130 -8.45 -18.93 6.49
CA PRO A 130 -7.99 -20.04 5.67
C PRO A 130 -6.69 -19.72 4.90
N TRP A 131 -5.58 -19.58 5.61
CA TRP A 131 -4.29 -19.21 5.04
C TRP A 131 -3.80 -20.15 3.94
N ASN A 132 -4.16 -21.43 4.01
CA ASN A 132 -3.85 -22.39 2.97
C ASN A 132 -4.46 -21.98 1.61
N GLN A 133 -5.68 -21.44 1.59
CA GLN A 133 -6.31 -20.97 0.35
C GLN A 133 -5.65 -19.68 -0.15
N VAL A 134 -5.30 -18.77 0.76
CA VAL A 134 -4.57 -17.55 0.41
C VAL A 134 -3.20 -17.86 -0.17
N LEU A 135 -2.46 -18.80 0.42
CA LEU A 135 -1.10 -19.18 0.00
C LEU A 135 -1.08 -20.07 -1.24
N ASP A 136 -2.19 -20.73 -1.58
CA ASP A 136 -2.33 -21.48 -2.83
C ASP A 136 -2.46 -20.54 -4.04
N HIS A 137 -2.90 -19.29 -3.83
CA HIS A 137 -2.99 -18.31 -4.91
C HIS A 137 -1.58 -17.88 -5.38
N PRO A 138 -1.22 -18.10 -6.66
CA PRO A 138 0.17 -17.99 -7.14
C PRO A 138 0.75 -16.58 -7.06
N SER A 139 -0.10 -15.56 -7.10
CA SER A 139 0.32 -14.15 -7.05
C SER A 139 0.26 -13.52 -5.66
N ALA A 140 -0.14 -14.25 -4.62
CA ALA A 140 -0.36 -13.69 -3.29
C ALA A 140 0.93 -13.72 -2.45
N LYS A 141 1.29 -12.56 -1.89
CA LYS A 141 2.40 -12.41 -0.95
C LYS A 141 1.84 -12.02 0.42
N LEU A 142 1.65 -13.01 1.29
CA LEU A 142 1.08 -12.83 2.63
C LEU A 142 2.12 -12.29 3.62
N HIS A 143 1.78 -11.20 4.31
CA HIS A 143 2.58 -10.59 5.38
C HIS A 143 1.75 -10.49 6.66
N LEU A 144 2.06 -11.32 7.66
CA LEU A 144 1.43 -11.26 8.99
C LEU A 144 2.36 -10.61 10.02
N TYR A 145 1.81 -9.75 10.87
CA TYR A 145 2.61 -8.94 11.80
C TYR A 145 2.93 -9.62 13.13
N GLY A 146 2.61 -10.90 13.30
CA GLY A 146 2.86 -11.64 14.55
C GLY A 146 2.11 -11.09 15.78
N LYS A 147 1.02 -10.35 15.58
CA LYS A 147 0.21 -9.79 16.68
C LYS A 147 -0.57 -10.90 17.37
N ALA A 148 -0.35 -11.07 18.67
CA ALA A 148 -0.91 -12.18 19.46
C ALA A 148 -2.45 -12.24 19.56
N SER A 149 -3.17 -11.14 19.29
CA SER A 149 -4.64 -11.13 19.45
C SER A 149 -5.31 -10.32 18.35
N PRO A 150 -6.17 -10.94 17.52
CA PRO A 150 -7.00 -10.21 16.58
C PRO A 150 -8.04 -9.39 17.35
N LYS A 151 -8.30 -8.17 16.86
CA LYS A 151 -9.37 -7.29 17.33
C LYS A 151 -10.02 -6.64 16.11
N LEU A 152 -11.33 -6.40 16.17
CA LEU A 152 -12.04 -5.68 15.11
C LEU A 152 -11.35 -4.34 14.81
N GLY A 153 -11.15 -4.03 13.53
CA GLY A 153 -10.44 -2.84 13.05
C GLY A 153 -8.92 -2.86 13.20
N ARG A 154 -8.33 -3.85 13.91
CA ARG A 154 -6.88 -3.91 14.11
C ARG A 154 -6.21 -4.50 12.88
N LYS A 155 -5.26 -3.79 12.28
CA LYS A 155 -4.43 -4.33 11.19
C LYS A 155 -3.58 -5.51 11.68
N MET A 156 -3.82 -6.70 11.16
CA MET A 156 -3.13 -7.94 11.51
C MET A 156 -2.08 -8.36 10.48
N GLY A 157 -2.26 -7.93 9.23
CA GLY A 157 -1.35 -8.19 8.13
C GLY A 157 -1.73 -7.41 6.88
N HIS A 158 -1.09 -7.74 5.78
CA HIS A 158 -1.50 -7.35 4.44
C HIS A 158 -1.12 -8.45 3.44
N ILE A 159 -1.67 -8.36 2.23
CA ILE A 159 -1.34 -9.25 1.12
C ILE A 159 -1.03 -8.37 -0.07
N ASN A 160 0.14 -8.55 -0.69
CA ASN A 160 0.43 -7.96 -1.99
C ASN A 160 0.08 -8.98 -3.07
N CYS A 161 -0.90 -8.66 -3.92
CA CYS A 161 -1.31 -9.50 -5.05
C CYS A 161 -0.67 -8.94 -6.33
N LEU A 162 0.24 -9.72 -6.93
CA LEU A 162 1.03 -9.29 -8.08
C LEU A 162 0.34 -9.64 -9.42
N GLY A 163 0.66 -8.90 -10.49
CA GLY A 163 0.08 -9.16 -11.81
C GLY A 163 0.92 -8.61 -12.97
N HIS A 164 0.84 -9.25 -14.13
CA HIS A 164 1.41 -8.71 -15.37
C HIS A 164 0.62 -7.49 -15.85
N THR A 165 -0.66 -7.42 -15.49
CA THR A 165 -1.52 -6.26 -15.66
C THR A 165 -2.11 -5.78 -14.32
N ILE A 166 -2.66 -4.56 -14.29
CA ILE A 166 -3.35 -4.03 -13.10
C ILE A 166 -4.62 -4.85 -12.85
N GLU A 167 -5.31 -5.24 -13.92
CA GLU A 167 -6.54 -6.04 -13.88
C GLU A 167 -6.29 -7.40 -13.24
N GLU A 168 -5.20 -8.09 -13.62
CA GLU A 168 -4.79 -9.34 -12.97
C GLU A 168 -4.48 -9.16 -11.48
N ALA A 169 -3.73 -8.12 -11.12
CA ALA A 169 -3.40 -7.84 -9.73
C ALA A 169 -4.65 -7.56 -8.88
N LYS A 170 -5.61 -6.80 -9.43
CA LYS A 170 -6.90 -6.52 -8.78
C LYS A 170 -7.78 -7.75 -8.67
N GLN A 171 -7.81 -8.59 -9.72
CA GLN A 171 -8.58 -9.84 -9.72
C GLN A 171 -8.04 -10.80 -8.67
N ALA A 172 -6.72 -11.00 -8.62
CA ALA A 172 -6.06 -11.79 -7.58
C ALA A 172 -6.38 -11.26 -6.17
N CYS A 173 -6.36 -9.94 -5.99
CA CYS A 173 -6.73 -9.30 -4.73
C CYS A 173 -8.19 -9.57 -4.34
N ALA A 174 -9.12 -9.55 -5.30
CA ALA A 174 -10.53 -9.85 -5.06
C ALA A 174 -10.75 -11.33 -4.71
N GLU A 175 -10.08 -12.25 -5.41
CA GLU A 175 -10.13 -13.69 -5.12
C GLU A 175 -9.61 -14.01 -3.71
N VAL A 176 -8.46 -13.45 -3.34
CA VAL A 176 -7.90 -13.57 -2.00
C VAL A 176 -8.81 -12.93 -0.93
N ALA A 177 -9.42 -11.78 -1.22
CA ALA A 177 -10.38 -11.16 -0.30
C ALA A 177 -11.59 -12.08 -0.05
N ASN A 178 -12.09 -12.74 -1.09
CA ASN A 178 -13.20 -13.69 -0.98
C ASN A 178 -12.86 -14.90 -0.10
N HIS A 179 -11.64 -15.46 -0.22
CA HIS A 179 -11.18 -16.53 0.68
C HIS A 179 -11.19 -16.10 2.15
N LEU A 180 -10.93 -14.82 2.43
CA LEU A 180 -10.92 -14.25 3.77
C LEU A 180 -12.28 -13.69 4.23
N ALA A 181 -13.33 -13.87 3.43
CA ALA A 181 -14.65 -13.27 3.65
C ALA A 181 -14.59 -11.74 3.85
N ILE A 182 -13.60 -11.08 3.26
CA ILE A 182 -13.49 -9.62 3.24
C ILE A 182 -14.30 -9.14 2.03
N ALA A 183 -15.27 -8.26 2.27
CA ALA A 183 -16.11 -7.73 1.20
C ALA A 183 -15.26 -7.13 0.06
N PRO A 184 -15.66 -7.31 -1.22
CA PRO A 184 -14.96 -6.76 -2.38
C PRO A 184 -14.95 -5.25 -2.36
#